data_AF-A0A936M292-F1
#
_entry.id   AF-A0A936M292-F1
#
_cell.length_a   1.000
_cell.length_b   1.000
_cell.length_c   1.000
_cell.angle_alpha   90.00
_cell.angle_beta   90.00
_cell.angle_gamma   90.00
#
_symmetry.space_group_name_H-M   'P 1'
#
loop_
_entity.id
_entity.type
_entity.pdbx_description
1 polymer ?
#
loop_
_entity_poly.entity_id
_entity_poly.type
_entity_poly.pdbx_seq_one_letter_code
_entity_poly.pdbx_strand_id
1 'polypeptide(L)' 'MDILRTGLEGLGRAELMLNRAAERIARLPVMGDAARDDEVVLSDEFVQLIEARNLFSANVKTIQAGDEMRKHLLDELG' A
#
# COMPACT_ATOMS: atom_id res chain seq x y z
N MET A 1 -20.66 7.69 -7.38
CA MET A 1 -19.33 8.36 -7.40
C MET A 1 -18.52 8.03 -6.12
N ASP A 2 -18.70 6.85 -5.52
CA ASP A 2 -18.05 6.45 -4.24
C ASP A 2 -16.72 5.70 -4.41
N ILE A 3 -16.44 5.21 -5.61
CA ILE A 3 -15.27 4.36 -5.91
C ILE A 3 -13.97 5.18 -5.82
N LEU A 4 -13.97 6.42 -6.32
CA LEU A 4 -12.82 7.32 -6.24
C LEU A 4 -12.51 7.71 -4.79
N ARG A 5 -13.54 7.98 -4.00
CA ARG A 5 -13.41 8.32 -2.58
C ARG A 5 -12.88 7.14 -1.76
N THR A 6 -13.43 5.94 -2.00
CA THR A 6 -12.99 4.70 -1.36
C THR A 6 -11.54 4.35 -1.74
N GLY A 7 -11.17 4.54 -3.01
CA GLY A 7 -9.81 4.34 -3.49
C GLY A 7 -8.81 5.31 -2.87
N LEU A 8 -9.16 6.60 -2.76
CA LEU A 8 -8.32 7.62 -2.12
C LEU A 8 -8.12 7.36 -0.62
N GLU A 9 -9.20 7.01 0.09
CA GLU A 9 -9.13 6.63 1.51
C GLU A 9 -8.35 5.33 1.73
N GLY A 10 -8.41 4.39 0.79
CA GLY A 10 -7.59 3.19 0.77
C GLY A 10 -6.10 3.51 0.52
N LEU A 11 -5.83 4.43 -0.40
CA LEU A 11 -4.47 4.86 -0.75
C LEU A 11 -3.75 5.48 0.45
N GLY A 12 -4.40 6.41 1.16
CA GLY A 12 -3.83 7.05 2.34
C GLY A 12 -3.56 6.06 3.48
N ARG A 13 -4.41 5.04 3.64
CA ARG A 13 -4.17 3.96 4.61
C ARG A 13 -2.97 3.10 4.23
N ALA A 14 -2.84 2.74 2.96
CA ALA A 14 -1.73 1.94 2.47
C ALA A 14 -0.38 2.68 2.58
N GLU A 15 -0.36 3.98 2.28
CA GLU A 15 0.82 4.84 2.45
C GLU A 15 1.27 4.91 3.92
N LEU A 16 0.30 5.04 4.83
CA LEU A 16 0.58 5.09 6.27
C LEU A 16 1.10 3.76 6.81
N MET A 17 0.59 2.62 6.29
CA MET A 17 1.12 1.29 6.61
C MET A 17 2.55 1.11 6.08
N LEU A 18 2.83 1.57 4.86
CA LEU A 18 4.14 1.51 4.24
C LEU A 18 5.18 2.29 5.05
N ASN A 19 4.88 3.55 5.41
CA ASN A 19 5.78 4.38 6.21
C ASN A 19 6.05 3.77 7.59
N ARG A 20 5.01 3.25 8.25
CA ARG A 20 5.19 2.59 9.56
C ARG A 20 6.04 1.32 9.47
N ALA A 21 5.88 0.51 8.44
CA ALA A 21 6.69 -0.68 8.24
C ALA A 21 8.16 -0.29 7.96
N ALA A 22 8.39 0.69 7.09
CA ALA A 22 9.72 1.20 6.79
C ALA A 22 10.42 1.78 8.03
N GLU A 23 9.70 2.55 8.86
CA GLU A 23 10.23 3.07 10.13
C GLU A 23 10.61 1.96 11.12
N ARG A 24 9.81 0.90 11.22
CA ARG A 24 10.13 -0.26 12.07
C ARG A 24 11.39 -0.96 11.59
N ILE A 25 11.50 -1.20 10.28
CA ILE A 25 12.69 -1.81 9.67
C ILE A 25 13.93 -0.94 9.91
N ALA A 26 13.81 0.38 9.77
CA ALA A 26 14.94 1.31 9.97
C ALA A 26 15.38 1.45 11.44
N ARG A 27 14.50 1.13 12.40
CA ARG A 27 14.81 1.16 13.84
C ARG A 27 15.37 -0.16 14.36
N LEU A 28 15.31 -1.25 13.59
CA LEU A 28 15.91 -2.50 13.97
C LEU A 28 17.44 -2.32 14.05
N PRO A 29 18.08 -2.67 15.19
CA PRO A 29 19.51 -2.52 15.34
C PRO A 29 20.22 -3.37 14.28
N VAL A 30 21.15 -2.76 13.55
CA VAL A 30 22.04 -3.49 12.64
C VAL A 30 22.80 -4.50 13.50
N MET A 31 22.44 -5.78 13.32
CA MET A 31 22.75 -6.89 14.21
C MET A 31 24.21 -6.93 14.66
N GLY A 32 24.42 -6.72 15.96
CA GLY A 32 25.47 -7.40 16.71
C GLY A 32 24.84 -8.54 17.50
N ASP A 33 25.07 -9.78 17.07
CA ASP A 33 24.91 -11.05 17.81
C ASP A 33 23.51 -11.50 18.35
N ALA A 34 22.40 -10.77 18.14
CA ALA A 34 21.05 -11.21 18.56
C ALA A 34 20.25 -11.99 17.48
N ALA A 35 20.93 -12.57 16.49
CA ALA A 35 20.42 -12.76 15.12
C ALA A 35 19.33 -13.83 14.87
N ARG A 36 18.79 -14.55 15.87
CA ARG A 36 17.84 -15.66 15.60
C ARG A 36 16.36 -15.34 15.79
N ASP A 37 16.00 -14.46 16.72
CA ASP A 37 14.60 -14.03 16.91
C ASP A 37 14.26 -12.84 15.98
N ASP A 38 15.23 -11.95 15.77
CA ASP A 38 15.07 -10.74 14.95
C ASP A 38 14.90 -11.03 13.44
N GLU A 39 15.42 -12.15 12.92
CA GLU A 39 15.30 -12.51 11.49
C GLU A 39 13.85 -12.88 11.11
N VAL A 40 13.12 -13.55 12.01
CA VAL A 40 11.71 -13.89 11.82
C VAL A 40 10.86 -12.62 11.90
N VAL A 41 11.17 -11.74 12.84
CA VAL A 41 10.50 -10.43 13.00
C VAL A 41 10.68 -9.58 11.75
N LEU A 42 11.93 -9.38 11.29
CA LEU A 42 12.25 -8.66 10.04
C LEU A 42 11.47 -9.19 8.84
N SER A 43 11.39 -10.52 8.72
CA SER A 43 10.63 -11.18 7.64
C SER A 43 9.15 -10.82 7.70
N ASP A 44 8.54 -10.80 8.89
CA ASP A 44 7.16 -10.37 9.10
C ASP A 44 6.95 -8.89 8.76
N GLU A 45 7.90 -8.00 9.08
CA GLU A 45 7.82 -6.59 8.66
C GLU A 45 7.94 -6.41 7.15
N PHE A 46 8.80 -7.19 6.48
CA PHE A 46 8.90 -7.16 5.02
C PHE A 46 7.63 -7.69 4.35
N VAL A 47 7.00 -8.73 4.90
CA VAL A 47 5.69 -9.21 4.42
C VAL A 47 4.63 -8.12 4.57
N GLN A 48 4.56 -7.45 5.72
CA GLN A 48 3.64 -6.32 5.92
C GLN A 48 3.90 -5.17 4.94
N LEU A 49 5.17 -4.90 4.60
CA LEU A 49 5.54 -3.88 3.62
C LEU A 49 5.06 -4.26 2.21
N ILE A 50 5.25 -5.52 1.80
CA ILE A 50 4.79 -6.05 0.51
C ILE A 50 3.26 -6.00 0.42
N GLU A 51 2.57 -6.39 1.49
CA GLU A 51 1.12 -6.33 1.58
C GLU A 51 0.60 -4.88 1.44
N ALA A 52 1.21 -3.93 2.17
CA ALA A 52 0.89 -2.52 2.06
C ALA A 52 1.09 -1.98 0.64
N ARG A 53 2.20 -2.36 -0.03
CA ARG A 53 2.47 -2.01 -1.44
C ARG A 53 1.43 -2.59 -2.40
N ASN A 54 0.98 -3.81 -2.17
CA ASN A 54 -0.06 -4.45 -2.97
C ASN A 54 -1.40 -3.74 -2.82
N LEU A 55 -1.79 -3.40 -1.59
CA LEU A 55 -3.00 -2.62 -1.30
C LEU A 55 -2.96 -1.24 -1.95
N PHE A 56 -1.83 -0.54 -1.87
CA PHE A 56 -1.63 0.73 -2.56
C PHE A 56 -1.83 0.58 -4.08
N SER A 57 -1.17 -0.41 -4.69
CA SER A 57 -1.26 -0.66 -6.13
C SER A 57 -2.67 -1.03 -6.59
N ALA A 58 -3.40 -1.80 -5.77
CA ALA A 58 -4.80 -2.13 -6.05
C ALA A 58 -5.69 -0.89 -6.03
N ASN A 59 -5.55 -0.03 -5.01
CA ASN A 59 -6.33 1.20 -4.90
C ASN A 59 -6.09 2.16 -6.08
N VAL A 60 -4.83 2.30 -6.53
CA VAL A 60 -4.50 3.09 -7.73
C VAL A 60 -5.21 2.53 -8.97
N LYS A 61 -5.20 1.21 -9.18
CA LYS A 61 -5.90 0.58 -10.31
C LYS A 61 -7.40 0.81 -10.24
N THR A 62 -8.00 0.74 -9.06
CA THR A 62 -9.43 1.00 -8.87
C THR A 62 -9.78 2.46 -9.20
N ILE A 63 -8.94 3.41 -8.82
CA ILE A 63 -9.10 4.83 -9.19
C ILE A 63 -8.99 5.01 -10.71
N GLN A 64 -7.98 4.41 -11.34
CA GLN A 64 -7.78 4.48 -12.79
C GLN A 64 -8.97 3.90 -13.56
N ALA A 65 -9.44 2.71 -13.19
CA ALA A 65 -10.62 2.10 -13.80
C ALA A 65 -11.88 2.98 -13.62
N GLY A 66 -12.03 3.61 -12.45
CA GLY A 66 -13.10 4.58 -12.21
C GLY A 66 -13.07 5.78 -13.14
N ASP A 67 -11.87 6.30 -13.43
CA ASP A 67 -11.67 7.43 -14.33
C ASP A 67 -11.90 7.04 -15.81
N GLU A 68 -11.42 5.87 -16.22
CA GLU A 68 -11.68 5.30 -17.55
C GLU A 68 -13.17 5.07 -17.81
N MET A 69 -13.90 4.49 -16.86
CA MET A 69 -15.36 4.32 -16.97
C MET A 69 -16.07 5.67 -17.13
N ARG A 70 -15.65 6.69 -16.38
CA ARG A 70 -16.22 8.03 -16.50
C ARG A 70 -15.94 8.64 -17.88
N LYS A 71 -14.74 8.45 -18.41
CA LYS A 71 -14.36 8.94 -19.74
C LYS A 71 -15.17 8.26 -20.85
N HIS A 72 -15.31 6.93 -20.81
CA HIS A 72 -16.13 6.19 -21.75
C HIS A 72 -17.61 6.61 -21.72
N LEU A 73 -18.18 6.81 -20.53
CA LEU A 73 -19.55 7.31 -20.41
C LEU A 73 -19.73 8.71 -21.01
N LEU A 74 -18.72 9.59 -20.87
CA LEU A 74 -18.75 10.91 -21.49
C LEU A 74 -18.61 10.83 -23.01
N ASP A 75 -17.76 9.93 -23.52
CA ASP A 75 -17.56 9.69 -24.96
C ASP A 75 -18.81 9.07 -25.62
N GLU A 76 -19.62 8.27 -24.91
CA GLU A 76 -20.89 7.72 -25.43
C GLU A 76 -22.06 8.71 -25.37
N LEU A 77 -22.00 9.72 -24.51
CA LEU A 77 -23.04 10.75 -24.35
C LEU A 77 -22.79 12.02 -25.19
N GLY A 78 -21.60 12.18 -25.75
CA GLY A 78 -21.21 13.25 -26.67
C GLY A 78 -21.36 12.87 -28.13
#